data_AF-A0AAE4A111-F1
#
_entry.id   AF-A0AAE4A111-F1
#
_cell.length_a   1.000
_cell.length_b   1.000
_cell.length_c   1.000
_cell.angle_alpha   90.00
_cell.angle_beta   90.00
_cell.angle_gamma   90.00
#
_symmetry.space_group_name_H-M   'P 1'
#
loop_
_entity.id
_entity.type
_entity.pdbx_description
1 polymer ?
#
loop_
_entity_poly.entity_id
_entity_poly.type
_entity_poly.pdbx_seq_one_letter_code
_entity_poly.pdbx_strand_id
1 'polypeptide(L)'
;MSMAPVTAEGASGRSVAAVAFSRALRDRAQGRAVDACSSWARLEQEARDAGALHLAVQAGAERSLTLTWMGALSVAGVLCEQLLEELGELEREPERLVPPPLSPAVINGWAGAWFSVSGLHRLRAEQLRRAGDYAGALEELDEANRSADQRPDAALPLWGRVILSESLRLAGDVDGAYEVASAAAAAARRAGGHPWVSVTADRAVARALLALGRSDQALARFRAMARRPVHRNTDGMIACNLGIGESLRRLGRLDAAQRPLADASAEALRHGNVVGWIHAQLCLAELARERGDATVEIAARIDDVRRRLALVEHPWLRLRAFLLGALNSDGARAEQLLDRAEEELPRFHRRSCDLELERDLVEQCRVAVETGEPLPPITLDFL
;
A
#
# COMPACT_ATOMS: atom_id res chain seq x y z
N MET A 1 -23.86 -25.79 30.29
CA MET A 1 -22.52 -25.19 30.16
C MET A 1 -21.55 -25.98 31.00
N SER A 2 -20.78 -26.87 30.38
CA SER A 2 -19.65 -27.56 31.00
C SER A 2 -18.39 -26.93 30.42
N MET A 3 -17.67 -26.14 31.21
CA MET A 3 -16.30 -25.77 30.87
C MET A 3 -15.46 -27.02 31.07
N ALA A 4 -15.16 -27.73 29.98
CA ALA A 4 -14.14 -28.76 30.00
C ALA A 4 -12.84 -28.13 30.54
N PRO A 5 -12.14 -28.78 31.49
CA PRO A 5 -10.93 -28.23 32.05
C PRO A 5 -9.88 -28.11 30.94
N VAL A 6 -9.30 -26.92 30.80
CA VAL A 6 -8.12 -26.71 29.95
C VAL A 6 -7.03 -27.66 30.47
N THR A 7 -6.72 -28.71 29.71
CA THR A 7 -5.66 -29.65 30.07
C THR A 7 -4.31 -28.92 30.12
N ALA A 8 -3.38 -29.39 30.95
CA ALA A 8 -2.03 -28.82 31.04
C ALA A 8 -1.30 -28.79 29.68
N GLU A 9 -1.60 -29.76 28.80
CA GLU A 9 -1.15 -29.80 27.41
C GLU A 9 -1.76 -28.68 26.55
N GLY A 10 -3.06 -28.40 26.71
CA GLY A 10 -3.73 -27.27 26.03
C GLY A 10 -3.24 -25.89 26.49
N ALA A 11 -2.85 -25.77 27.78
CA ALA A 11 -2.25 -24.55 28.32
C ALA A 11 -0.80 -24.34 27.83
N SER A 12 -0.01 -25.41 27.74
CA SER A 12 1.36 -25.40 27.19
C SER A 12 1.35 -25.06 25.69
N GLY A 13 0.45 -25.68 24.92
CA GLY A 13 0.28 -25.39 23.48
C GLY A 13 -0.15 -23.94 23.21
N ARG A 14 -1.04 -23.38 24.03
CA ARG A 14 -1.42 -21.95 23.95
C ARG A 14 -0.25 -21.01 24.26
N SER A 15 0.60 -21.36 25.23
CA SER A 15 1.79 -20.57 25.58
C SER A 15 2.82 -20.56 24.44
N VAL A 16 3.08 -21.72 23.82
CA VAL A 16 3.98 -21.83 22.66
C VAL A 16 3.44 -21.04 21.47
N ALA A 17 2.15 -21.16 21.15
CA ALA A 17 1.50 -20.40 20.09
C ALA A 17 1.56 -18.88 20.35
N ALA A 18 1.34 -18.42 21.59
CA ALA A 18 1.46 -17.01 21.98
C ALA A 18 2.86 -16.45 21.74
N VAL A 19 3.90 -17.23 22.08
CA VAL A 19 5.30 -16.85 21.88
C VAL A 19 5.63 -16.79 20.39
N ALA A 20 5.18 -17.78 19.61
CA ALA A 20 5.38 -17.82 18.16
C ALA A 20 4.69 -16.63 17.47
N PHE A 21 3.43 -16.36 17.80
CA PHE A 21 2.65 -15.24 17.27
C PHE A 21 3.32 -13.90 17.60
N SER A 22 3.69 -13.69 18.87
CA SER A 22 4.37 -12.47 19.33
C SER A 22 5.75 -12.28 18.70
N ARG A 23 6.45 -13.36 18.39
CA ARG A 23 7.74 -13.32 17.68
C ARG A 23 7.54 -12.90 16.23
N ALA A 24 6.59 -13.50 15.52
CA ALA A 24 6.30 -13.17 14.14
C ALA A 24 5.85 -11.70 13.97
N LEU A 25 5.03 -11.18 14.90
CA LEU A 25 4.69 -9.75 14.95
C LEU A 25 5.95 -8.86 15.10
N ARG A 26 6.87 -9.24 15.98
CA ARG A 26 8.14 -8.50 16.18
C ARG A 26 9.06 -8.58 14.97
N ASP A 27 9.16 -9.74 14.32
CA ASP A 27 9.92 -9.91 13.08
C ASP A 27 9.37 -8.98 11.99
N ARG A 28 8.03 -8.95 11.81
CA ARG A 28 7.35 -8.04 10.89
C ARG A 28 7.62 -6.57 11.22
N ALA A 29 7.50 -6.19 12.49
CA ALA A 29 7.77 -4.83 12.97
C ALA A 29 9.18 -4.33 12.69
N GLN A 30 10.16 -5.23 12.77
CA GLN A 30 11.57 -4.95 12.60
C GLN A 30 12.00 -5.06 11.13
N GLY A 31 11.05 -5.22 10.20
CA GLY A 31 11.33 -5.31 8.77
C GLY A 31 11.93 -6.65 8.33
N ARG A 32 11.92 -7.68 9.18
CA ARG A 32 12.33 -9.06 8.83
C ARG A 32 11.18 -9.81 8.19
N ALA A 33 10.72 -9.31 7.04
CA ALA A 33 9.48 -9.77 6.42
C ALA A 33 9.54 -11.25 5.99
N VAL A 34 10.70 -11.74 5.52
CA VAL A 34 10.90 -13.15 5.15
C VAL A 34 10.78 -14.07 6.38
N ASP A 35 11.41 -13.69 7.50
CA ASP A 35 11.35 -14.45 8.75
C ASP A 35 9.94 -14.44 9.34
N ALA A 36 9.25 -13.30 9.27
CA ALA A 36 7.87 -13.15 9.69
C ALA A 36 6.94 -14.05 8.84
N CYS A 37 7.02 -13.97 7.51
CA CYS A 37 6.25 -14.83 6.60
C CYS A 37 6.47 -16.33 6.87
N SER A 38 7.72 -16.73 7.09
CA SER A 38 8.07 -18.12 7.39
C SER A 38 7.49 -18.56 8.75
N SER A 39 7.55 -17.67 9.75
CA SER A 39 6.96 -17.91 11.07
C SER A 39 5.44 -18.02 11.01
N TRP A 40 4.78 -17.17 10.23
CA TRP A 40 3.33 -17.23 10.02
C TRP A 40 2.90 -18.50 9.30
N ALA A 41 3.61 -18.89 8.24
CA ALA A 41 3.30 -20.12 7.50
C ALA A 41 3.42 -21.37 8.39
N ARG A 42 4.46 -21.43 9.24
CA ARG A 42 4.60 -22.53 10.20
C ARG A 42 3.50 -22.52 11.25
N LEU A 43 3.18 -21.35 11.83
CA LEU A 43 2.13 -21.23 12.84
C LEU A 43 0.75 -21.62 12.27
N GLU A 44 0.46 -21.21 11.03
CA GLU A 44 -0.74 -21.61 10.32
C GLU A 44 -0.82 -23.13 10.19
N GLN A 45 0.24 -23.78 9.68
CA GLN A 45 0.27 -25.24 9.51
C GLN A 45 0.11 -25.98 10.84
N GLU A 46 0.87 -25.60 11.86
CA GLU A 46 0.79 -26.21 13.21
C GLU A 46 -0.62 -26.05 13.81
N ALA A 47 -1.27 -24.90 13.60
CA ALA A 47 -2.63 -24.66 14.07
C ALA A 47 -3.67 -25.50 13.29
N ARG A 48 -3.50 -25.67 11.97
CA ARG A 48 -4.37 -26.56 11.16
C ARG A 48 -4.23 -28.02 11.62
N ASP A 49 -3.00 -28.50 11.80
CA ASP A 49 -2.72 -29.87 12.26
C ASP A 49 -3.31 -30.14 13.66
N ALA A 50 -3.34 -29.13 14.53
CA ALA A 50 -3.93 -29.19 15.85
C ALA A 50 -5.46 -28.97 15.88
N GLY A 51 -6.12 -28.75 14.74
CA GLY A 51 -7.55 -28.45 14.66
C GLY A 51 -7.94 -27.05 15.18
N ALA A 52 -6.98 -26.16 15.42
CA ALA A 52 -7.19 -24.80 15.89
C ALA A 52 -7.47 -23.84 14.71
N LEU A 53 -8.55 -24.10 13.97
CA LEU A 53 -8.85 -23.45 12.68
C LEU A 53 -8.87 -21.92 12.75
N HIS A 54 -9.49 -21.31 13.76
CA HIS A 54 -9.49 -19.85 13.87
C HIS A 54 -8.07 -19.28 14.05
N LEU A 55 -7.19 -19.93 14.82
CA LEU A 55 -5.80 -19.50 14.96
C LEU A 55 -5.04 -19.64 13.63
N ALA A 56 -5.29 -20.71 12.87
CA ALA A 56 -4.72 -20.89 11.55
C ALA A 56 -5.13 -19.75 10.60
N VAL A 57 -6.41 -19.40 10.57
CA VAL A 57 -6.93 -18.29 9.76
C VAL A 57 -6.30 -16.96 10.16
N GLN A 58 -6.17 -16.67 11.46
CA GLN A 58 -5.51 -15.45 11.94
C GLN A 58 -4.02 -15.40 11.54
N ALA A 59 -3.29 -16.51 11.65
CA ALA A 59 -1.91 -16.60 11.20
C ALA A 59 -1.78 -16.43 9.67
N GLY A 60 -2.71 -17.00 8.90
CA GLY A 60 -2.82 -16.81 7.45
C GLY A 60 -3.07 -15.35 7.08
N ALA A 61 -3.93 -14.66 7.81
CA ALA A 61 -4.25 -13.25 7.57
C ALA A 61 -3.03 -12.34 7.83
N GLU A 62 -2.31 -12.57 8.93
CA GLU A 62 -1.03 -11.90 9.21
C GLU A 62 0.06 -12.23 8.16
N ARG A 63 0.09 -13.46 7.64
CA ARG A 63 0.94 -13.83 6.50
C ARG A 63 0.56 -13.01 5.26
N SER A 64 -0.72 -12.94 4.93
CA SER A 64 -1.24 -12.18 3.79
C SER A 64 -0.88 -10.68 3.90
N LEU A 65 -1.05 -10.09 5.08
CA LEU A 65 -0.61 -8.71 5.36
C LEU A 65 0.90 -8.54 5.17
N THR A 66 1.71 -9.49 5.66
CA THR A 66 3.17 -9.45 5.53
C THR A 66 3.60 -9.53 4.05
N LEU A 67 3.00 -10.43 3.28
CA LEU A 67 3.22 -10.56 1.83
C LEU A 67 2.82 -9.27 1.08
N THR A 68 1.73 -8.63 1.50
CA THR A 68 1.29 -7.33 0.97
C THR A 68 2.37 -6.26 1.16
N TRP A 69 3.02 -6.23 2.33
CA TRP A 69 4.12 -5.29 2.61
C TRP A 69 5.40 -5.60 1.86
N MET A 70 5.65 -6.88 1.56
CA MET A 70 6.75 -7.32 0.69
C MET A 70 6.50 -7.02 -0.80
N GLY A 71 5.28 -6.63 -1.18
CA GLY A 71 4.90 -6.41 -2.57
C GLY A 71 4.55 -7.70 -3.33
N ALA A 72 4.39 -8.84 -2.64
CA ALA A 72 3.96 -10.11 -3.23
C ALA A 72 2.42 -10.16 -3.38
N LEU A 73 1.86 -9.15 -4.06
CA LEU A 73 0.42 -8.86 -4.06
C LEU A 73 -0.45 -9.99 -4.63
N SER A 74 -0.01 -10.68 -5.68
CA SER A 74 -0.78 -11.80 -6.27
C SER A 74 -0.96 -12.95 -5.28
N VAL A 75 0.12 -13.34 -4.59
CA VAL A 75 0.06 -14.42 -3.58
C VAL A 75 -0.71 -13.96 -2.34
N ALA A 76 -0.51 -12.70 -1.91
CA ALA A 76 -1.25 -12.13 -0.80
C ALA A 76 -2.77 -12.11 -1.05
N GLY A 77 -3.18 -11.72 -2.26
CA GLY A 77 -4.57 -11.65 -2.70
C GLY A 77 -5.27 -13.00 -2.69
N VAL A 78 -4.68 -14.01 -3.36
CA VAL A 78 -5.23 -15.38 -3.39
C VAL A 78 -5.39 -15.94 -1.98
N LEU A 79 -4.38 -15.74 -1.12
CA LEU A 79 -4.46 -16.16 0.27
C LEU A 79 -5.59 -15.42 1.03
N CYS A 80 -5.77 -14.12 0.80
CA CYS A 80 -6.82 -13.35 1.47
C CYS A 80 -8.22 -13.82 1.05
N GLU A 81 -8.43 -14.14 -0.22
CA GLU A 81 -9.70 -14.67 -0.74
C GLU A 81 -10.06 -16.02 -0.11
N GLN A 82 -9.09 -16.93 -0.02
CA GLN A 82 -9.28 -18.21 0.68
C GLN A 82 -9.66 -18.01 2.15
N LEU A 83 -8.98 -17.09 2.83
CA LEU A 83 -9.24 -16.80 4.25
C LEU A 83 -10.59 -16.11 4.49
N LEU A 84 -11.09 -15.34 3.52
CA LEU A 84 -12.43 -14.72 3.59
C LEU A 84 -13.52 -15.80 3.64
N GLU A 85 -13.41 -16.82 2.79
CA GLU A 85 -14.33 -17.96 2.80
C GLU A 85 -14.25 -18.73 4.13
N GLU A 86 -13.03 -19.12 4.55
CA GLU A 86 -12.81 -19.87 5.80
C GLU A 86 -13.30 -19.09 7.03
N LEU A 87 -13.00 -17.80 7.13
CA LEU A 87 -13.43 -16.99 8.27
C LEU A 87 -14.94 -16.74 8.26
N GLY A 88 -15.54 -16.57 7.08
CA GLY A 88 -16.98 -16.42 6.92
C GLY A 88 -17.76 -17.65 7.40
N GLU A 89 -17.22 -18.86 7.20
CA GLU A 89 -17.78 -20.08 7.77
C GLU A 89 -17.64 -20.13 9.30
N LEU A 90 -16.45 -19.80 9.82
CA LEU A 90 -16.19 -19.79 11.25
C LEU A 90 -17.03 -18.76 12.01
N GLU A 91 -17.27 -17.58 11.42
CA GLU A 91 -18.06 -16.52 12.04
C GLU A 91 -19.57 -16.85 12.12
N ARG A 92 -20.07 -17.82 11.34
CA ARG A 92 -21.44 -18.36 11.49
C ARG A 92 -21.61 -19.26 12.71
N GLU A 93 -20.50 -19.74 13.27
CA GLU A 93 -20.45 -20.61 14.45
C GLU A 93 -19.66 -19.91 15.58
N PRO A 94 -20.24 -18.90 16.26
CA PRO A 94 -19.52 -18.00 17.17
C PRO A 94 -18.82 -18.71 18.34
N GLU A 95 -19.29 -19.89 18.74
CA GLU A 95 -18.64 -20.78 19.71
C GLU A 95 -17.25 -21.28 19.27
N ARG A 96 -16.92 -21.22 17.97
CA ARG A 96 -15.61 -21.59 17.41
C ARG A 96 -14.62 -20.42 17.32
N LEU A 97 -15.07 -19.19 17.57
CA LEU A 97 -14.22 -17.99 17.52
C LEU A 97 -13.38 -17.88 18.80
N VAL A 98 -12.13 -18.32 18.71
CA VAL A 98 -11.18 -18.27 19.84
C VAL A 98 -10.16 -17.15 19.61
N PRO A 99 -10.02 -16.15 20.49
CA PRO A 99 -8.96 -15.14 20.37
C PRO A 99 -7.60 -15.71 20.00
N PRO A 100 -6.79 -14.98 19.20
CA PRO A 100 -5.36 -15.23 19.19
C PRO A 100 -4.86 -15.23 20.64
N PRO A 101 -3.91 -16.11 21.01
CA PRO A 101 -3.43 -16.26 22.37
C PRO A 101 -2.52 -15.07 22.79
N LEU A 102 -3.02 -13.86 22.65
CA LEU A 102 -2.35 -12.60 22.94
C LEU A 102 -3.13 -11.84 24.00
N SER A 103 -2.44 -11.00 24.76
CA SER A 103 -3.13 -10.08 25.67
C SER A 103 -3.89 -9.03 24.86
N PRO A 104 -5.01 -8.49 25.38
CA PRO A 104 -5.71 -7.38 24.74
C PRO A 104 -4.81 -6.17 24.47
N ALA A 105 -3.81 -5.92 25.32
CA ALA A 105 -2.83 -4.86 25.10
C ALA A 105 -1.94 -5.11 23.87
N VAL A 106 -1.58 -6.38 23.59
CA VAL A 106 -0.85 -6.74 22.37
C VAL A 106 -1.78 -6.63 21.17
N ILE A 107 -3.00 -7.16 21.24
CA ILE A 107 -3.97 -7.06 20.14
C ILE A 107 -4.22 -5.59 19.77
N ASN A 108 -4.47 -4.74 20.76
CA ASN A 108 -4.71 -3.30 20.55
C ASN A 108 -3.43 -2.53 20.17
N GLY A 109 -2.25 -3.12 20.34
CA GLY A 109 -0.97 -2.55 19.96
C GLY A 109 -0.55 -2.86 18.53
N TRP A 110 -1.31 -3.72 17.82
CA TRP A 110 -1.05 -4.14 16.45
C TRP A 110 -2.36 -4.16 15.65
N ALA A 111 -2.57 -3.15 14.80
CA ALA A 111 -3.62 -3.18 13.77
C ALA A 111 -3.43 -4.45 12.93
N GLY A 112 -4.46 -5.29 12.87
CA GLY A 112 -4.42 -6.60 12.20
C GLY A 112 -4.02 -7.79 13.07
N ALA A 113 -3.76 -7.63 14.38
CA ALA A 113 -3.52 -8.80 15.26
C ALA A 113 -4.77 -9.67 15.47
N TRP A 114 -5.93 -9.19 15.03
CA TRP A 114 -7.17 -9.95 14.89
C TRP A 114 -7.93 -9.42 13.67
N PHE A 115 -8.22 -10.30 12.72
CA PHE A 115 -9.10 -10.03 11.59
C PHE A 115 -10.51 -10.59 11.81
N SER A 116 -11.53 -9.75 11.63
CA SER A 116 -12.90 -10.17 11.32
C SER A 116 -13.08 -10.33 9.81
N VAL A 117 -14.22 -10.85 9.34
CA VAL A 117 -14.59 -10.81 7.91
C VAL A 117 -14.46 -9.38 7.34
N SER A 118 -15.05 -8.39 8.01
CA SER A 118 -14.90 -6.97 7.61
C SER A 118 -13.44 -6.51 7.63
N GLY A 119 -12.62 -7.01 8.55
CA GLY A 119 -11.19 -6.74 8.60
C GLY A 119 -10.42 -7.32 7.41
N LEU A 120 -10.76 -8.54 6.97
CA LEU A 120 -10.17 -9.17 5.80
C LEU A 120 -10.59 -8.48 4.50
N HIS A 121 -11.84 -8.04 4.37
CA HIS A 121 -12.26 -7.21 3.23
C HIS A 121 -11.46 -5.91 3.15
N ARG A 122 -11.17 -5.25 4.29
CA ARG A 122 -10.28 -4.06 4.31
C ARG A 122 -8.84 -4.39 3.93
N LEU A 123 -8.32 -5.55 4.32
CA LEU A 123 -7.00 -6.02 3.88
C LEU A 123 -7.00 -6.28 2.36
N ARG A 124 -8.05 -6.93 1.83
CA ARG A 124 -8.21 -7.17 0.40
C ARG A 124 -8.29 -5.86 -0.37
N ALA A 125 -9.04 -4.88 0.14
CA ALA A 125 -9.10 -3.54 -0.43
C ALA A 125 -7.72 -2.87 -0.49
N GLU A 126 -6.90 -2.96 0.57
CA GLU A 126 -5.51 -2.45 0.54
C GLU A 126 -4.66 -3.17 -0.51
N GLN A 127 -4.82 -4.49 -0.67
CA GLN A 127 -4.07 -5.27 -1.66
C GLN A 127 -4.45 -4.89 -3.09
N LEU A 128 -5.74 -4.78 -3.38
CA LEU A 128 -6.27 -4.33 -4.66
C LEU A 128 -5.78 -2.91 -4.95
N ARG A 129 -5.90 -1.99 -4.00
CA ARG A 129 -5.38 -0.62 -4.11
C ARG A 129 -3.87 -0.61 -4.42
N ARG A 130 -3.06 -1.43 -3.73
CA ARG A 130 -1.61 -1.54 -4.00
C ARG A 130 -1.28 -2.20 -5.35
N ALA A 131 -2.17 -3.04 -5.87
CA ALA A 131 -2.07 -3.59 -7.22
C ALA A 131 -2.56 -2.59 -8.29
N GLY A 132 -3.06 -1.43 -7.86
CA GLY A 132 -3.64 -0.42 -8.72
C GLY A 132 -5.06 -0.75 -9.19
N ASP A 133 -5.78 -1.63 -8.48
CA ASP A 133 -7.20 -1.97 -8.67
C ASP A 133 -8.08 -1.22 -7.66
N TYR A 134 -8.49 -0.01 -8.02
CA TYR A 134 -9.21 0.90 -7.13
C TYR A 134 -10.71 0.62 -7.12
N ALA A 135 -11.27 0.23 -8.26
CA ALA A 135 -12.64 -0.24 -8.37
C ALA A 135 -12.90 -1.44 -7.44
N GLY A 136 -12.09 -2.49 -7.56
CA GLY A 136 -12.19 -3.64 -6.67
C GLY A 136 -11.91 -3.27 -5.21
N ALA A 137 -10.99 -2.33 -4.95
CA ALA A 137 -10.79 -1.84 -3.58
C ALA A 137 -12.03 -1.15 -3.00
N LEU A 138 -12.80 -0.40 -3.79
CA LEU A 138 -14.05 0.22 -3.37
C LEU A 138 -15.15 -0.82 -3.13
N GLU A 139 -15.25 -1.84 -3.98
CA GLU A 139 -16.18 -2.96 -3.81
C GLU A 139 -15.93 -3.71 -2.49
N GLU A 140 -14.66 -4.02 -2.21
CA GLU A 140 -14.24 -4.66 -0.95
C GLU A 140 -14.50 -3.78 0.28
N LEU A 141 -14.34 -2.45 0.16
CA LEU A 141 -14.70 -1.54 1.23
C LEU A 141 -16.21 -1.50 1.48
N ASP A 142 -17.02 -1.59 0.43
CA ASP A 142 -18.48 -1.68 0.55
C ASP A 142 -18.89 -3.00 1.24
N GLU A 143 -18.27 -4.13 0.86
CA GLU A 143 -18.48 -5.41 1.53
C GLU A 143 -18.08 -5.36 3.02
N ALA A 144 -16.96 -4.71 3.34
CA ALA A 144 -16.53 -4.50 4.71
C ALA A 144 -17.53 -3.67 5.54
N ASN A 145 -18.25 -2.74 4.90
CA ASN A 145 -19.27 -1.91 5.56
C ASN A 145 -20.60 -2.64 5.73
N ARG A 146 -20.93 -3.57 4.84
CA ARG A 146 -22.12 -4.43 4.93
C ARG A 146 -21.97 -5.52 5.99
N SER A 147 -20.74 -5.97 6.23
CA SER A 147 -20.41 -6.97 7.25
C SER A 147 -20.38 -6.38 8.67
N ALA A 148 -21.04 -7.04 9.62
CA ALA A 148 -21.03 -6.60 11.02
C ALA A 148 -19.64 -6.79 11.64
N ASP A 149 -19.01 -5.71 12.12
CA ASP A 149 -17.75 -5.79 12.86
C ASP A 149 -17.99 -6.54 14.20
N GLN A 150 -17.71 -7.85 14.22
CA GLN A 150 -17.94 -8.68 15.41
C GLN A 150 -17.08 -8.26 16.62
N ARG A 151 -15.99 -7.49 16.39
CA ARG A 151 -15.24 -6.79 17.43
C ARG A 151 -14.76 -5.44 16.91
N PRO A 152 -15.00 -4.33 17.63
CA PRO A 152 -14.58 -3.02 17.17
C PRO A 152 -13.10 -2.83 17.52
N ASP A 153 -12.19 -3.20 16.63
CA ASP A 153 -10.96 -2.44 16.56
C ASP A 153 -11.30 -1.12 15.85
N ALA A 154 -11.41 -0.03 16.62
CA ALA A 154 -11.67 1.30 16.09
C ALA A 154 -10.63 1.73 15.03
N ALA A 155 -9.47 1.06 14.97
CA ALA A 155 -8.46 1.25 13.94
C ALA A 155 -8.90 0.73 12.56
N LEU A 156 -9.69 -0.35 12.48
CA LEU A 156 -10.08 -0.95 11.19
C LEU A 156 -11.01 -0.06 10.37
N PRO A 157 -12.10 0.54 10.91
CA PRO A 157 -12.90 1.51 10.17
C PRO A 157 -12.09 2.73 9.73
N LEU A 158 -11.14 3.19 10.56
CA LEU A 158 -10.26 4.30 10.20
C LEU A 158 -9.28 3.92 9.10
N TRP A 159 -8.75 2.70 9.10
CA TRP A 159 -7.93 2.19 7.99
C TRP A 159 -8.74 2.10 6.70
N GLY A 160 -9.99 1.63 6.76
CA GLY A 160 -10.92 1.65 5.62
C GLY A 160 -11.10 3.05 5.04
N ARG A 161 -11.21 4.09 5.88
CA ARG A 161 -11.27 5.49 5.41
C ARG A 161 -9.97 5.95 4.74
N VAL A 162 -8.81 5.49 5.22
CA VAL A 162 -7.54 5.78 4.55
C VAL A 162 -7.48 5.14 3.17
N ILE A 163 -7.91 3.88 3.04
CA ILE A 163 -7.98 3.19 1.75
C ILE A 163 -8.96 3.92 0.83
N LEU A 164 -10.15 4.28 1.31
CA LEU A 164 -11.15 5.05 0.55
C LEU A 164 -10.57 6.38 0.04
N SER A 165 -9.93 7.16 0.91
CA SER A 165 -9.30 8.42 0.52
C SER A 165 -8.29 8.23 -0.60
N GLU A 166 -7.40 7.24 -0.47
CA GLU A 166 -6.42 6.95 -1.50
C GLU A 166 -7.12 6.50 -2.79
N SER A 167 -8.13 5.63 -2.73
CA SER A 167 -8.89 5.21 -3.91
C SER A 167 -9.62 6.37 -4.60
N LEU A 168 -10.24 7.30 -3.86
CA LEU A 168 -10.87 8.51 -4.41
C LEU A 168 -9.84 9.40 -5.10
N ARG A 169 -8.68 9.61 -4.47
CA ARG A 169 -7.57 10.39 -5.04
C ARG A 169 -7.11 9.78 -6.36
N LEU A 170 -7.11 8.44 -6.41
CA LEU A 170 -6.71 7.65 -7.55
C LEU A 170 -7.75 7.67 -8.69
N ALA A 171 -9.02 7.81 -8.34
CA ALA A 171 -10.13 7.99 -9.26
C ALA A 171 -10.36 9.47 -9.68
N GLY A 172 -9.46 10.39 -9.31
CA GLY A 172 -9.56 11.82 -9.68
C GLY A 172 -10.41 12.69 -8.75
N ASP A 173 -11.14 12.11 -7.79
CA ASP A 173 -11.84 12.87 -6.74
C ASP A 173 -10.87 13.30 -5.63
N VAL A 174 -10.03 14.29 -5.96
CA VAL A 174 -8.96 14.76 -5.07
C VAL A 174 -9.52 15.52 -3.86
N ASP A 175 -10.61 16.28 -4.03
CA ASP A 175 -11.25 17.01 -2.93
C ASP A 175 -11.91 16.02 -1.94
N GLY A 176 -12.68 15.05 -2.43
CA GLY A 176 -13.26 14.00 -1.60
C GLY A 176 -12.18 13.17 -0.90
N ALA A 177 -11.08 12.86 -1.58
CA ALA A 177 -9.92 12.22 -0.97
C ALA A 177 -9.35 13.01 0.20
N TYR A 178 -9.18 14.33 0.05
CA TYR A 178 -8.67 15.21 1.09
C TYR A 178 -9.61 15.28 2.29
N GLU A 179 -10.92 15.40 2.05
CA GLU A 179 -11.94 15.42 3.10
C GLU A 179 -11.93 14.12 3.92
N VAL A 180 -11.97 12.97 3.25
CA VAL A 180 -11.95 11.65 3.88
C VAL A 180 -10.65 11.44 4.67
N ALA A 181 -9.49 11.77 4.09
CA ALA A 181 -8.19 11.67 4.78
C ALA A 181 -8.15 12.55 6.03
N SER A 182 -8.61 13.79 5.93
CA SER A 182 -8.58 14.76 7.01
C SER A 182 -9.49 14.35 8.16
N ALA A 183 -10.68 13.84 7.84
CA ALA A 183 -11.61 13.27 8.82
C ALA A 183 -11.00 12.04 9.51
N ALA A 184 -10.39 11.13 8.75
CA ALA A 184 -9.71 9.95 9.30
C ALA A 184 -8.56 10.33 10.23
N ALA A 185 -7.70 11.29 9.83
CA ALA A 185 -6.59 11.77 10.64
C ALA A 185 -7.06 12.47 11.92
N ALA A 186 -8.14 13.26 11.85
CA ALA A 186 -8.75 13.89 13.02
C ALA A 186 -9.34 12.85 13.99
N ALA A 187 -10.03 11.83 13.46
CA ALA A 187 -10.58 10.75 14.26
C ALA A 187 -9.49 9.89 14.90
N ALA A 188 -8.41 9.55 14.17
CA ALA A 188 -7.25 8.84 14.70
C ALA A 188 -6.58 9.60 15.86
N ARG A 189 -6.44 10.93 15.74
CA ARG A 189 -5.93 11.78 16.83
C ARG A 189 -6.84 11.77 18.06
N ARG A 190 -8.16 11.87 17.88
CA ARG A 190 -9.13 11.89 18.98
C ARG A 190 -9.24 10.56 19.71
N ALA A 191 -9.16 9.46 18.98
CA ALA A 191 -9.28 8.11 19.54
C ALA A 191 -8.06 7.69 20.38
N GLY A 192 -7.03 8.54 20.50
CA GLY A 192 -5.71 8.08 20.97
C GLY A 192 -5.21 6.90 20.13
N GLY A 193 -5.60 6.89 18.86
CA GLY A 193 -5.73 5.68 18.05
C GLY A 193 -4.41 4.99 17.77
N HIS A 194 -4.53 3.76 17.28
CA HIS A 194 -3.41 2.90 16.91
C HIS A 194 -2.35 3.69 16.10
N PRO A 195 -1.07 3.74 16.54
CA PRO A 195 -0.05 4.62 15.96
C PRO A 195 0.08 4.49 14.44
N TRP A 196 -0.08 3.27 13.91
CA TRP A 196 -0.03 3.03 12.46
C TRP A 196 -1.20 3.67 11.68
N VAL A 197 -2.43 3.66 12.20
CA VAL A 197 -3.57 4.29 11.51
C VAL A 197 -3.42 5.81 11.50
N SER A 198 -2.92 6.39 12.59
CA SER A 198 -2.60 7.83 12.60
C SER A 198 -1.52 8.17 11.57
N VAL A 199 -0.52 7.29 11.39
CA VAL A 199 0.54 7.45 10.40
C VAL A 199 0.01 7.38 8.97
N THR A 200 -0.81 6.37 8.67
CA THR A 200 -1.35 6.18 7.32
C THR A 200 -2.35 7.27 6.97
N ALA A 201 -3.16 7.73 7.92
CA ALA A 201 -4.07 8.86 7.72
C ALA A 201 -3.33 10.20 7.52
N ASP A 202 -2.31 10.52 8.34
CA ASP A 202 -1.52 11.75 8.13
C ASP A 202 -0.79 11.72 6.78
N ARG A 203 -0.40 10.52 6.30
CA ARG A 203 0.18 10.31 4.98
C ARG A 203 -0.84 10.57 3.87
N ALA A 204 -2.03 9.98 3.95
CA ALA A 204 -3.10 10.21 2.98
C ALA A 204 -3.47 11.70 2.88
N VAL A 205 -3.49 12.44 4.00
CA VAL A 205 -3.68 13.91 3.97
C VAL A 205 -2.55 14.60 3.20
N ALA A 206 -1.30 14.25 3.46
CA ALA A 206 -0.16 14.88 2.80
C ALA A 206 -0.15 14.61 1.27
N ARG A 207 -0.61 13.43 0.87
CA ARG A 207 -0.75 13.00 -0.51
C ARG A 207 -1.89 13.70 -1.24
N ALA A 208 -3.06 13.79 -0.60
CA ALA A 208 -4.16 14.58 -1.13
C ALA A 208 -3.78 16.07 -1.27
N LEU A 209 -3.01 16.63 -0.33
CA LEU A 209 -2.47 17.98 -0.47
C LEU A 209 -1.54 18.14 -1.68
N LEU A 210 -0.72 17.14 -2.00
CA LEU A 210 0.10 17.18 -3.23
C LEU A 210 -0.75 17.19 -4.49
N ALA A 211 -1.77 16.33 -4.53
CA ALA A 211 -2.72 16.25 -5.64
C ALA A 211 -3.53 17.55 -5.83
N LEU A 212 -3.81 18.28 -4.74
CA LEU A 212 -4.41 19.62 -4.79
C LEU A 212 -3.42 20.73 -5.19
N GLY A 213 -2.18 20.42 -5.55
CA GLY A 213 -1.13 21.40 -5.84
C GLY A 213 -0.62 22.18 -4.61
N ARG A 214 -1.01 21.78 -3.39
CA ARG A 214 -0.62 22.44 -2.12
C ARG A 214 0.73 21.91 -1.61
N SER A 215 1.75 21.94 -2.48
CA SER A 215 3.06 21.31 -2.28
C SER A 215 3.80 21.76 -1.02
N ASP A 216 3.72 23.04 -0.64
CA ASP A 216 4.33 23.53 0.62
C ASP A 216 3.70 22.88 1.86
N GLN A 217 2.38 22.70 1.87
CA GLN A 217 1.67 22.10 2.99
C GLN A 217 1.95 20.61 3.09
N ALA A 218 1.99 19.92 1.94
CA ALA A 218 2.41 18.54 1.87
C ALA A 218 3.84 18.35 2.38
N LEU A 219 4.79 19.18 1.92
CA LEU A 219 6.19 19.14 2.34
C LEU A 219 6.33 19.30 3.86
N ALA A 220 5.65 20.28 4.44
CA ALA A 220 5.65 20.50 5.88
C ALA A 220 5.14 19.26 6.63
N ARG A 221 4.10 18.63 6.10
CA ARG A 221 3.49 17.44 6.70
C ARG A 221 4.38 16.20 6.59
N PHE A 222 4.97 15.92 5.43
CA PHE A 222 5.94 14.83 5.28
C PHE A 222 7.18 15.01 6.16
N ARG A 223 7.71 16.23 6.28
CA ARG A 223 8.83 16.52 7.19
C ARG A 223 8.46 16.32 8.65
N ALA A 224 7.26 16.70 9.06
CA ALA A 224 6.77 16.47 10.41
C ALA A 224 6.63 14.97 10.70
N MET A 225 6.09 14.20 9.74
CA MET A 225 5.97 12.75 9.83
C MET A 225 7.32 12.06 9.95
N ALA A 226 8.29 12.39 9.08
CA ALA A 226 9.64 11.80 9.08
C ALA A 226 10.38 11.95 10.43
N ARG A 227 10.04 12.96 11.23
CA ARG A 227 10.62 13.18 12.56
C ARG A 227 10.04 12.28 13.65
N ARG A 228 8.82 11.76 13.48
CA ARG A 228 8.17 10.95 14.51
C ARG A 228 8.71 9.51 14.47
N PRO A 229 9.00 8.88 15.63
CA PRO A 229 9.52 7.51 15.69
C PRO A 229 8.67 6.47 14.96
N VAL A 230 7.35 6.64 14.97
CA VAL A 230 6.40 5.71 14.33
C VAL A 230 6.54 5.62 12.80
N HIS A 231 7.15 6.63 12.14
CA HIS A 231 7.42 6.60 10.69
C HIS A 231 8.81 6.05 10.34
N ARG A 232 9.58 5.56 11.32
CA ARG A 232 10.93 5.01 11.10
C ARG A 232 10.94 3.54 10.69
N ASN A 233 9.78 2.93 10.47
CA ASN A 233 9.72 1.64 9.78
C ASN A 233 10.00 1.83 8.28
N THR A 234 10.39 0.76 7.58
CA THR A 234 10.79 0.80 6.17
C THR A 234 9.74 1.49 5.28
N ASP A 235 8.46 1.11 5.39
CA ASP A 235 7.38 1.69 4.60
C ASP A 235 7.19 3.20 4.88
N GLY A 236 7.26 3.59 6.16
CA GLY A 236 7.20 4.99 6.59
C GLY A 236 8.34 5.83 6.04
N MET A 237 9.57 5.31 6.08
CA MET A 237 10.75 5.99 5.58
C MET A 237 10.69 6.18 4.06
N ILE A 238 10.38 5.11 3.30
CA ILE A 238 10.23 5.18 1.84
C ILE A 238 9.16 6.21 1.49
N ALA A 239 7.96 6.12 2.09
CA ALA A 239 6.86 7.01 1.78
C ALA A 239 7.13 8.47 2.14
N CYS A 240 7.78 8.75 3.28
CA CYS A 240 8.12 10.12 3.65
C CYS A 240 9.20 10.70 2.73
N ASN A 241 10.22 9.92 2.38
CA ASN A 241 11.30 10.36 1.50
C ASN A 241 10.80 10.63 0.08
N LEU A 242 9.92 9.76 -0.46
CA LEU A 242 9.22 10.00 -1.70
C LEU A 242 8.38 11.29 -1.64
N GLY A 243 7.54 11.44 -0.61
CA GLY A 243 6.69 12.61 -0.41
C GLY A 243 7.47 13.91 -0.31
N ILE A 244 8.58 13.91 0.44
CA ILE A 244 9.48 15.08 0.55
C ILE A 244 10.10 15.41 -0.80
N GLY A 245 10.66 14.41 -1.49
CA GLY A 245 11.32 14.59 -2.78
C GLY A 245 10.37 15.14 -3.83
N GLU A 246 9.18 14.55 -3.95
CA GLU A 246 8.15 14.98 -4.89
C GLU A 246 7.62 16.39 -4.56
N SER A 247 7.39 16.69 -3.28
CA SER A 247 6.98 18.04 -2.87
C SER A 247 8.04 19.08 -3.26
N LEU A 248 9.33 18.75 -3.06
CA LEU A 248 10.44 19.65 -3.41
C LEU A 248 10.56 19.84 -4.92
N ARG A 249 10.41 18.76 -5.71
CA ARG A 249 10.41 18.81 -7.17
C ARG A 249 9.33 19.76 -7.69
N ARG A 250 8.10 19.61 -7.21
CA ARG A 250 6.96 20.49 -7.57
C ARG A 250 7.13 21.95 -7.17
N LEU A 251 7.94 22.23 -6.15
CA LEU A 251 8.32 23.57 -5.75
C LEU A 251 9.50 24.13 -6.57
N GLY A 252 9.96 23.41 -7.61
CA GLY A 252 11.13 23.77 -8.42
C GLY A 252 12.47 23.61 -7.71
N ARG A 253 12.50 22.95 -6.54
CA ARG A 253 13.71 22.77 -5.72
C ARG A 253 14.42 21.47 -6.11
N LEU A 254 14.84 21.38 -7.37
CA LEU A 254 15.30 20.15 -8.01
C LEU A 254 16.51 19.52 -7.29
N ASP A 255 17.52 20.33 -6.94
CA ASP A 255 18.71 19.82 -6.21
C ASP A 255 18.35 19.26 -4.83
N ALA A 256 17.39 19.89 -4.14
CA ALA A 256 16.94 19.45 -2.83
C ALA A 256 16.07 18.18 -2.92
N ALA A 257 15.41 17.94 -4.05
CA ALA A 257 14.58 16.76 -4.29
C ALA A 257 15.40 15.49 -4.50
N GLN A 258 16.62 15.61 -5.04
CA GLN A 258 17.49 14.47 -5.38
C GLN A 258 17.74 13.52 -4.20
N ARG A 259 18.16 14.08 -3.06
CA ARG A 259 18.58 13.27 -1.91
C ARG A 259 17.43 12.46 -1.31
N PRO A 260 16.27 13.04 -0.96
CA PRO A 260 15.13 12.26 -0.48
C PRO A 260 14.72 11.14 -1.45
N LEU A 261 14.67 11.41 -2.77
CA LEU A 261 14.31 10.37 -3.74
C LEU A 261 15.34 9.24 -3.82
N ALA A 262 16.64 9.58 -3.76
CA ALA A 262 17.71 8.59 -3.71
C ALA A 262 17.66 7.75 -2.42
N ASP A 263 17.40 8.39 -1.27
CA ASP A 263 17.24 7.72 0.02
C ASP A 263 16.05 6.75 -0.01
N ALA A 264 14.90 7.15 -0.59
CA ALA A 264 13.76 6.27 -0.81
C ALA A 264 14.10 5.05 -1.67
N SER A 265 14.82 5.26 -2.78
CA SER A 265 15.25 4.17 -3.66
C SER A 265 16.18 3.18 -2.94
N ALA A 266 17.17 3.70 -2.21
CA ALA A 266 18.13 2.86 -1.48
C ALA A 266 17.45 2.05 -0.38
N GLU A 267 16.52 2.68 0.34
CA GLU A 267 15.70 2.02 1.37
C GLU A 267 14.84 0.90 0.78
N ALA A 268 14.14 1.21 -0.31
CA ALA A 268 13.29 0.24 -0.99
C ALA A 268 14.08 -0.96 -1.51
N LEU A 269 15.25 -0.73 -2.11
CA LEU A 269 16.12 -1.80 -2.59
C LEU A 269 16.64 -2.66 -1.44
N ARG A 270 17.12 -2.04 -0.35
CA ARG A 270 17.68 -2.74 0.81
C ARG A 270 16.69 -3.71 1.45
N HIS A 271 15.41 -3.35 1.42
CA HIS A 271 14.33 -4.14 2.03
C HIS A 271 13.48 -4.92 1.03
N GLY A 272 13.90 -4.99 -0.25
CA GLY A 272 13.18 -5.75 -1.28
C GLY A 272 11.81 -5.19 -1.64
N ASN A 273 11.52 -3.92 -1.35
CA ASN A 273 10.26 -3.27 -1.72
C ASN A 273 10.33 -2.83 -3.19
N VAL A 274 9.98 -3.73 -4.10
CA VAL A 274 10.06 -3.51 -5.56
C VAL A 274 9.18 -2.34 -6.01
N VAL A 275 7.95 -2.23 -5.50
CA VAL A 275 7.02 -1.14 -5.85
C VAL A 275 7.56 0.22 -5.41
N GLY A 276 8.04 0.33 -4.16
CA GLY A 276 8.65 1.55 -3.64
C GLY A 276 9.91 1.93 -4.41
N TRP A 277 10.71 0.95 -4.83
CA TRP A 277 11.89 1.19 -5.65
C TRP A 277 11.51 1.71 -7.04
N ILE A 278 10.55 1.07 -7.72
CA ILE A 278 10.06 1.51 -9.04
C ILE A 278 9.57 2.95 -8.94
N HIS A 279 8.78 3.27 -7.92
CA HIS A 279 8.27 4.63 -7.72
C HIS A 279 9.41 5.63 -7.56
N ALA A 280 10.39 5.35 -6.69
CA ALA A 280 11.54 6.22 -6.50
C ALA A 280 12.33 6.43 -7.79
N GLN A 281 12.48 5.39 -8.61
CA GLN A 281 13.16 5.48 -9.91
C GLN A 281 12.39 6.35 -10.91
N LEU A 282 11.07 6.24 -10.98
CA LEU A 282 10.25 7.08 -11.85
C LEU A 282 10.30 8.55 -11.42
N CYS A 283 10.23 8.85 -10.13
CA CYS A 283 10.43 10.22 -9.62
C CYS A 283 11.84 10.76 -9.89
N LEU A 284 12.87 9.92 -9.81
CA LEU A 284 14.25 10.32 -10.17
C LEU A 284 14.40 10.55 -11.68
N ALA A 285 13.69 9.80 -12.52
CA ALA A 285 13.65 10.03 -13.97
C ALA A 285 12.99 11.36 -14.31
N GLU A 286 11.86 11.67 -13.67
CA GLU A 286 11.17 12.96 -13.83
C GLU A 286 12.04 14.12 -13.36
N LEU A 287 12.68 13.99 -12.20
CA LEU A 287 13.61 14.99 -11.69
C LEU A 287 14.77 15.23 -12.67
N ALA A 288 15.37 14.16 -13.19
CA ALA A 288 16.45 14.26 -14.16
C ALA A 288 16.02 14.98 -15.43
N ARG A 289 14.81 14.67 -15.94
CA ARG A 289 14.22 15.36 -17.09
C ARG A 289 14.05 16.86 -16.84
N GLU A 290 13.52 17.24 -15.67
CA GLU A 290 13.32 18.65 -15.30
C GLU A 290 14.62 19.43 -15.10
N ARG A 291 15.70 18.74 -14.74
CA ARG A 291 17.04 19.31 -14.66
C ARG A 291 17.72 19.47 -16.03
N GLY A 292 17.18 18.85 -17.07
CA GLY A 292 17.82 18.76 -18.38
C GLY A 292 19.00 17.79 -18.40
N ASP A 293 18.96 16.75 -17.57
CA ASP A 293 19.98 15.70 -17.56
C ASP A 293 19.94 14.89 -18.87
N ALA A 294 21.00 14.13 -19.15
CA ALA A 294 21.14 13.43 -20.42
C ALA A 294 20.06 12.34 -20.61
N THR A 295 19.34 12.41 -21.73
CA THR A 295 18.26 11.49 -22.10
C THR A 295 18.66 10.01 -22.01
N VAL A 296 19.92 9.68 -22.32
CA VAL A 296 20.45 8.30 -22.22
C VAL A 296 20.42 7.74 -20.80
N GLU A 297 20.68 8.57 -19.79
CA GLU A 297 20.68 8.15 -18.39
C GLU A 297 19.24 7.95 -17.88
N ILE A 298 18.33 8.81 -18.34
CA ILE A 298 16.90 8.71 -18.06
C ILE A 298 16.33 7.43 -18.69
N ALA A 299 16.64 7.17 -19.95
CA ALA A 299 16.23 5.97 -20.68
C ALA A 299 16.75 4.68 -20.01
N ALA A 300 18.02 4.65 -19.61
CA ALA A 300 18.61 3.49 -18.92
C ALA A 300 17.89 3.18 -17.59
N ARG A 301 17.50 4.23 -16.85
CA ARG A 301 16.72 4.10 -15.61
C ARG A 301 15.33 3.53 -15.88
N ILE A 302 14.65 4.04 -16.90
CA ILE A 302 13.30 3.59 -17.29
C ILE A 302 13.34 2.13 -17.76
N ASP A 303 14.36 1.73 -18.51
CA ASP A 303 14.51 0.34 -18.93
C ASP A 303 14.77 -0.61 -17.75
N ASP A 304 15.49 -0.18 -16.70
CA ASP A 304 15.60 -0.99 -15.48
C ASP A 304 14.26 -1.11 -14.74
N VAL A 305 13.50 -0.02 -14.67
CA VAL A 305 12.13 -0.03 -14.15
C VAL A 305 11.26 -1.03 -14.92
N ARG A 306 11.26 -0.98 -16.25
CA ARG A 306 10.45 -1.86 -17.10
C ARG A 306 10.81 -3.33 -16.93
N ARG A 307 12.10 -3.67 -16.82
CA ARG A 307 12.54 -5.04 -16.53
C ARG A 307 11.99 -5.56 -15.20
N ARG A 308 11.92 -4.71 -14.17
CA ARG A 308 11.39 -5.10 -12.86
C ARG A 308 9.86 -5.05 -12.79
N LEU A 309 9.22 -4.20 -13.58
CA LEU A 309 7.77 -4.20 -13.75
C LEU A 309 7.25 -5.48 -14.39
N ALA A 310 8.07 -6.18 -15.20
CA ALA A 310 7.70 -7.51 -15.67
C ALA A 310 7.49 -8.52 -14.52
N LEU A 311 8.00 -8.22 -13.31
CA LEU A 311 7.83 -9.04 -12.11
C LEU A 311 6.63 -8.62 -11.25
N VAL A 312 6.00 -7.47 -11.54
CA VAL A 312 4.92 -6.89 -10.74
C VAL A 312 3.83 -6.36 -11.66
N GLU A 313 2.66 -7.00 -11.67
CA GLU A 313 1.50 -6.54 -12.45
C GLU A 313 0.90 -5.27 -11.86
N HIS A 314 1.51 -4.12 -12.14
CA HIS A 314 1.03 -2.81 -11.74
C HIS A 314 0.77 -1.94 -12.98
N PRO A 315 -0.45 -1.94 -13.53
CA PRO A 315 -0.77 -1.28 -14.80
C PRO A 315 -0.45 0.20 -14.78
N TRP A 316 -0.67 0.86 -13.65
CA TRP A 316 -0.32 2.28 -13.50
C TRP A 316 1.19 2.57 -13.59
N LEU A 317 2.04 1.81 -12.89
CA LEU A 317 3.49 2.01 -12.97
C LEU A 317 4.02 1.66 -14.37
N ARG A 318 3.38 0.71 -15.07
CA ARG A 318 3.66 0.41 -16.48
C ARG A 318 3.32 1.58 -17.38
N LEU A 319 2.11 2.14 -17.24
CA LEU A 319 1.69 3.33 -17.98
C LEU A 319 2.70 4.47 -17.78
N ARG A 320 3.02 4.82 -16.54
CA ARG A 320 4.00 5.87 -16.22
C ARG A 320 5.39 5.58 -16.79
N ALA A 321 5.86 4.34 -16.73
CA ALA A 321 7.15 3.96 -17.31
C ALA A 321 7.15 4.08 -18.85
N PHE A 322 6.06 3.74 -19.53
CA PHE A 322 5.93 3.92 -20.98
C PHE A 322 5.88 5.40 -21.36
N LEU A 323 5.08 6.20 -20.66
CA LEU A 323 4.97 7.64 -20.90
C LEU A 323 6.31 8.35 -20.68
N LEU A 324 6.99 8.09 -19.55
CA LEU A 324 8.33 8.64 -19.31
C LEU A 324 9.34 8.14 -20.34
N GLY A 325 9.22 6.89 -20.79
CA GLY A 325 10.08 6.36 -21.85
C GLY A 325 9.88 7.11 -23.15
N ALA A 326 8.63 7.38 -23.53
CA ALA A 326 8.27 8.08 -24.76
C ALA A 326 8.82 9.51 -24.78
N LEU A 327 8.66 10.26 -23.69
CA LEU A 327 9.17 11.63 -23.53
C LEU A 327 10.70 11.74 -23.58
N ASN A 328 11.39 10.61 -23.40
CA ASN A 328 12.85 10.53 -23.39
C ASN A 328 13.36 9.64 -24.54
N SER A 329 12.56 9.50 -25.59
CA SER A 329 12.93 8.78 -26.81
C SER A 329 12.63 9.65 -28.03
N ASP A 330 13.18 9.28 -29.18
CA ASP A 330 12.96 9.96 -30.44
C ASP A 330 12.14 9.12 -31.43
N GLY A 331 11.47 9.84 -32.35
CA GLY A 331 10.80 9.30 -33.53
C GLY A 331 10.03 7.99 -33.28
N ALA A 332 10.41 6.95 -34.01
CA ALA A 332 9.73 5.66 -33.98
C ALA A 332 9.72 4.97 -32.60
N ARG A 333 10.72 5.25 -31.75
CA ARG A 333 10.77 4.66 -30.41
C ARG A 333 9.78 5.34 -29.47
N ALA A 334 9.61 6.66 -29.57
CA ALA A 334 8.61 7.38 -28.80
C ALA A 334 7.20 6.91 -29.15
N GLU A 335 6.87 6.83 -30.44
CA GLU A 335 5.59 6.29 -30.93
C GLU A 335 5.32 4.87 -30.43
N GLN A 336 6.30 3.97 -30.55
CA GLN A 336 6.15 2.61 -30.04
C GLN A 336 5.84 2.58 -28.53
N LEU A 337 6.41 3.49 -27.75
CA LEU A 337 6.15 3.56 -26.31
C LEU A 337 4.78 4.16 -26.00
N LEU A 338 4.29 5.11 -26.80
CA LEU A 338 2.94 5.64 -26.71
C LEU A 338 1.90 4.57 -27.08
N ASP A 339 2.12 3.80 -28.16
CA ASP A 339 1.26 2.66 -28.51
C ASP A 339 1.17 1.65 -27.36
N ARG A 340 2.30 1.36 -26.70
CA ARG A 340 2.31 0.49 -25.51
C ARG A 340 1.58 1.13 -24.32
N ALA A 341 1.64 2.45 -24.15
CA ALA A 341 0.87 3.15 -23.13
C ALA A 341 -0.64 3.02 -23.40
N GLU A 342 -1.07 3.19 -24.66
CA GLU A 342 -2.46 2.98 -25.08
C GLU A 342 -2.94 1.55 -24.84
N GLU A 343 -2.10 0.54 -25.12
CA GLU A 343 -2.42 -0.86 -24.84
C GLU A 343 -2.64 -1.15 -23.35
N GLU A 344 -2.03 -0.37 -22.43
CA GLU A 344 -2.26 -0.50 -20.99
C GLU A 344 -3.52 0.22 -20.50
N LEU A 345 -4.04 1.20 -21.26
CA LEU A 345 -5.22 1.98 -20.85
C LEU A 345 -6.44 1.11 -20.50
N PRO A 346 -6.85 0.09 -21.29
CA PRO A 346 -8.00 -0.74 -20.92
C PRO A 346 -7.80 -1.54 -19.61
N ARG A 347 -6.55 -1.78 -19.20
CA ARG A 347 -6.24 -2.41 -17.90
C ARG A 347 -6.24 -1.40 -16.76
N PHE A 348 -5.81 -0.17 -17.03
CA PHE A 348 -5.89 0.93 -16.08
C PHE A 348 -7.35 1.36 -15.87
N HIS A 349 -8.12 1.53 -16.93
CA HIS A 349 -9.53 1.86 -16.91
C HIS A 349 -10.37 0.92 -16.06
N ARG A 350 -10.25 -0.40 -16.30
CA ARG A 350 -10.96 -1.43 -15.52
C ARG A 350 -10.75 -1.30 -14.01
N ARG A 351 -9.69 -0.61 -13.62
CA ARG A 351 -9.24 -0.47 -12.24
C ARG A 351 -9.43 0.94 -11.66
N SER A 352 -9.57 1.99 -12.47
CA SER A 352 -9.74 3.39 -12.01
C SER A 352 -11.17 3.92 -12.12
N CYS A 353 -12.01 3.29 -12.96
CA CYS A 353 -13.37 3.71 -13.29
C CYS A 353 -13.54 5.06 -14.04
N ASP A 354 -12.47 5.74 -14.45
CA ASP A 354 -12.55 7.01 -15.21
C ASP A 354 -11.82 6.89 -16.55
N LEU A 355 -12.56 6.85 -17.67
CA LEU A 355 -12.00 6.71 -19.04
C LEU A 355 -11.50 8.03 -19.64
N GLU A 356 -12.05 9.16 -19.20
CA GLU A 356 -11.80 10.46 -19.83
C GLU A 356 -10.45 11.00 -19.36
N LEU A 357 -10.18 10.93 -18.05
CA LEU A 357 -8.89 11.33 -17.46
C LEU A 357 -7.70 10.53 -18.04
N GLU A 358 -7.95 9.27 -18.41
CA GLU A 358 -6.92 8.33 -18.87
C GLU A 358 -6.55 8.50 -20.35
N ARG A 359 -7.55 8.77 -21.19
CA ARG A 359 -7.32 9.08 -22.61
C ARG A 359 -6.67 10.44 -22.76
N ASP A 360 -7.12 11.41 -21.98
CA ASP A 360 -6.52 12.74 -21.93
C ASP A 360 -5.05 12.68 -21.52
N LEU A 361 -4.68 11.75 -20.62
CA LEU A 361 -3.29 11.57 -20.22
C LEU A 361 -2.38 11.10 -21.38
N VAL A 362 -2.77 10.05 -22.10
CA VAL A 362 -1.93 9.56 -23.21
C VAL A 362 -1.89 10.57 -24.35
N GLU A 363 -3.00 11.24 -24.62
CA GLU A 363 -3.05 12.29 -25.63
C GLU A 363 -2.20 13.51 -25.24
N GLN A 364 -2.24 13.94 -23.98
CA GLN A 364 -1.33 14.98 -23.48
C GLN A 364 0.14 14.57 -23.60
N CYS A 365 0.47 13.29 -23.38
CA CYS A 365 1.82 12.79 -23.60
C CYS A 365 2.21 12.78 -25.07
N ARG A 366 1.30 12.41 -25.97
CA ARG A 366 1.51 12.49 -27.42
C ARG A 366 1.80 13.94 -27.85
N VAL A 367 0.96 14.89 -27.43
CA VAL A 367 1.17 16.32 -27.67
C VAL A 367 2.51 16.78 -27.11
N ALA A 368 2.89 16.39 -25.90
CA ALA A 368 4.17 16.76 -25.30
C ALA A 368 5.39 16.18 -26.05
N VAL A 369 5.29 14.94 -26.55
CA VAL A 369 6.33 14.33 -27.40
C VAL A 369 6.47 15.08 -28.73
N GLU A 370 5.35 15.45 -29.36
CA GLU A 370 5.34 16.17 -30.64
C GLU A 370 5.84 17.62 -30.53
N THR A 371 5.45 18.32 -29.47
CA THR A 371 5.72 19.75 -29.28
C THR A 371 7.01 20.02 -28.52
N GLY A 372 7.53 19.02 -27.80
CA GLY A 372 8.62 19.20 -26.83
C GLY A 372 8.22 20.03 -25.60
N GLU A 373 6.93 20.36 -25.45
CA GLU A 373 6.44 21.06 -24.27
C GLU A 373 6.53 20.15 -23.05
N PRO A 374 6.82 20.71 -21.85
CA PRO A 374 6.67 19.93 -20.65
C PRO A 374 5.22 19.49 -20.57
N LEU A 375 5.00 18.19 -20.33
CA LEU A 375 3.70 17.73 -19.89
C LEU A 375 3.18 18.70 -18.82
N PRO A 376 1.89 19.08 -18.85
CA PRO A 376 1.28 19.64 -17.65
C PRO A 376 1.69 18.73 -16.49
N PRO A 377 1.83 19.22 -15.25
CA PRO A 377 2.02 18.32 -14.12
C PRO A 377 0.84 17.38 -14.17
N ILE A 378 1.06 16.22 -14.78
CA ILE A 378 0.06 15.21 -14.80
C ILE A 378 -0.09 15.01 -13.30
N THR A 379 -1.32 15.08 -12.84
CA THR A 379 -1.72 14.57 -11.55
C THR A 379 -1.46 13.05 -11.51
N LEU A 380 -0.29 12.58 -11.95
CA LEU A 380 0.42 11.39 -11.51
C LEU A 380 0.88 11.54 -10.04
N ASP A 381 0.20 12.40 -9.28
CA ASP A 381 0.19 12.37 -7.82
C ASP A 381 -0.38 11.04 -7.42
N PHE A 382 0.46 10.02 -7.36
CA PHE A 382 0.08 8.71 -6.87
C PHE A 382 1.00 8.26 -5.75
N LEU A 383 1.69 9.22 -5.12
CA LEU A 383 2.14 9.05 -3.75
C LEU A 383 0.92 8.88 -2.90
#